data_AF-A0A7S2QH78-F1
#
_entry.id   AF-A0A7S2QH78-F1
#
_cell.length_a   1.000
_cell.length_b   1.000
_cell.length_c   1.000
_cell.angle_alpha   90.00
_cell.angle_beta   90.00
_cell.angle_gamma   90.00
#
_symmetry.space_group_name_H-M   'P 1'
#
loop_
_entity.id
_entity.type
_entity.pdbx_description
1 polymer ?
#
loop_
_entity_poly.entity_id
_entity_poly.type
_entity_poly.pdbx_seq_one_letter_code
_entity_poly.pdbx_strand_id
1 'polypeptide(L)'
;AAMMPPRMALATQRFRDLAQGVDIAAAIELSHGMSQPVELIPGWAQVNGPCARGHGGDSAALAFGPSWRVEASGGGCLRGDWDTRAFAVARVAPPVPVQGCPSLCVVAIHAPHTWITRGH
;
A
#
# COMPACT_ATOMS: atom_id res chain seq x y z
N ALA A 1 0.77 12.82 -18.84
CA ALA A 1 0.45 11.65 -18.01
C ALA A 1 0.07 10.51 -18.93
N ALA A 2 0.65 9.31 -18.75
CA ALA A 2 0.20 8.13 -19.51
C ALA A 2 -1.22 7.75 -19.08
N MET A 3 -2.08 7.43 -20.04
CA MET A 3 -3.48 7.06 -19.76
C MET A 3 -3.52 5.68 -19.09
N MET A 4 -4.26 5.56 -17.99
CA MET A 4 -4.42 4.27 -17.28
C MET A 4 -5.19 3.27 -18.16
N PRO A 5 -4.78 1.99 -18.25
CA PRO A 5 -5.53 0.98 -19.00
C PRO A 5 -6.97 0.84 -18.48
N PRO A 6 -7.98 0.59 -19.34
CA PRO A 6 -9.39 0.57 -18.92
C PRO A 6 -9.71 -0.38 -17.76
N ARG A 7 -9.07 -1.55 -17.71
CA ARG A 7 -9.24 -2.52 -16.61
C ARG A 7 -8.71 -1.99 -15.28
N MET A 8 -7.57 -1.30 -15.29
CA MET A 8 -7.01 -0.68 -14.09
C MET A 8 -7.85 0.50 -13.62
N ALA A 9 -8.39 1.30 -14.54
CA ALA A 9 -9.30 2.39 -14.19
C ALA A 9 -10.56 1.85 -13.51
N LEU A 10 -11.16 0.77 -14.03
CA LEU A 10 -12.31 0.12 -13.41
C LEU A 10 -11.98 -0.49 -12.04
N ALA A 11 -10.84 -1.18 -11.91
CA ALA A 11 -10.41 -1.75 -10.63
C ALA A 11 -10.17 -0.66 -9.57
N THR A 12 -9.53 0.44 -9.96
CA THR A 12 -9.29 1.60 -9.09
C THR A 12 -10.59 2.26 -8.68
N GLN A 13 -11.55 2.39 -9.59
CA GLN A 13 -12.88 2.92 -9.25
C GLN A 13 -13.59 2.01 -8.24
N ARG A 14 -13.63 0.70 -8.49
CA ARG A 14 -14.26 -0.26 -7.57
C ARG A 14 -13.59 -0.26 -6.19
N PHE A 15 -12.27 -0.14 -6.15
CA PHE A 15 -11.53 0.02 -4.90
C PHE A 15 -12.01 1.24 -4.12
N ARG A 16 -12.17 2.39 -4.78
CA ARG A 16 -12.66 3.62 -4.15
C ARG A 16 -14.09 3.50 -3.67
N ASP A 17 -14.95 2.82 -4.43
CA ASP A 17 -16.34 2.56 -4.04
C ASP A 17 -16.40 1.67 -2.78
N LEU A 18 -15.53 0.67 -2.68
CA LEU A 18 -15.42 -0.19 -1.49
C LEU A 18 -14.78 0.52 -0.29
N ALA A 19 -13.90 1.48 -0.52
CA ALA A 19 -13.26 2.28 0.51
C ALA A 19 -14.17 3.39 1.07
N GLN A 20 -15.44 3.49 0.63
CA GLN A 20 -16.37 4.44 1.22
C GLN A 20 -16.63 4.08 2.70
N GLY A 21 -16.46 5.07 3.58
CA GLY A 21 -16.73 4.91 5.02
C GLY A 21 -15.58 4.30 5.84
N VAL A 22 -14.41 4.08 5.25
CA VAL A 22 -13.19 3.74 6.00
C VAL A 22 -12.30 4.97 6.18
N ASP A 23 -11.37 4.91 7.13
CA ASP A 23 -10.33 5.94 7.30
C ASP A 23 -8.93 5.49 6.85
N ILE A 24 -8.74 4.18 6.66
CA ILE A 24 -7.51 3.57 6.18
C ILE A 24 -7.90 2.51 5.16
N ALA A 25 -7.28 2.54 3.99
CA ALA A 25 -7.45 1.54 2.95
C ALA A 25 -6.10 0.96 2.55
N ALA A 26 -6.08 -0.33 2.20
CA ALA A 26 -4.89 -1.01 1.72
C ALA A 26 -5.19 -1.68 0.38
N ALA A 27 -4.26 -1.58 -0.57
CA ALA A 27 -4.35 -2.27 -1.85
C ALA A 27 -3.13 -3.16 -2.07
N ILE A 28 -3.38 -4.35 -2.59
CA ILE A 28 -2.37 -5.31 -3.01
C ILE A 28 -2.49 -5.47 -4.52
N GLU A 29 -1.36 -5.38 -5.23
CA GLU A 29 -1.27 -5.54 -6.69
C GLU A 29 -2.10 -4.56 -7.54
N LEU A 30 -2.63 -3.48 -6.95
CA LEU A 30 -3.27 -2.41 -7.71
C LEU A 30 -2.21 -1.39 -8.16
N SER A 31 -1.53 -1.70 -9.28
CA SER A 31 -0.36 -0.97 -9.77
C SER A 31 -0.41 -0.57 -11.25
N HIS A 32 0.33 0.48 -11.58
CA HIS A 32 0.87 0.72 -12.90
C HIS A 32 2.00 -0.26 -13.19
N GLY A 33 1.82 -1.12 -14.19
CA GLY A 33 2.79 -2.18 -14.49
C GLY A 33 2.94 -3.15 -13.32
N MET A 34 4.17 -3.65 -13.14
CA MET A 34 4.42 -4.77 -12.21
C MET A 34 4.57 -4.35 -10.74
N SER A 35 4.90 -3.10 -10.43
CA SER A 35 5.34 -2.76 -9.05
C SER A 35 5.04 -1.34 -8.58
N GLN A 36 4.49 -0.46 -9.41
CA GLN A 36 4.25 0.94 -9.03
C GLN A 36 2.78 1.10 -8.61
N PRO A 37 2.44 1.24 -7.32
CA PRO A 37 1.05 1.43 -6.91
C PRO A 37 0.37 2.58 -7.67
N VAL A 38 -0.93 2.42 -7.99
CA VAL A 38 -1.74 3.53 -8.49
C VAL A 38 -2.06 4.51 -7.37
N GLU A 39 -2.52 5.72 -7.70
CA GLU A 39 -3.16 6.60 -6.72
C GLU A 39 -4.50 5.98 -6.27
N LEU A 40 -4.56 5.54 -5.01
CA LEU A 40 -5.68 4.81 -4.45
C LEU A 40 -6.90 5.72 -4.27
N ILE A 41 -6.76 6.80 -3.51
CA ILE A 41 -7.85 7.73 -3.19
C ILE A 41 -7.31 9.17 -3.26
N PRO A 42 -7.84 10.03 -4.16
CA PRO A 42 -7.39 11.41 -4.28
C PRO A 42 -7.56 12.19 -2.97
N GLY A 43 -6.54 12.95 -2.60
CA GLY A 43 -6.51 13.78 -1.38
C GLY A 43 -6.20 13.00 -0.09
N TRP A 44 -5.99 11.70 -0.15
CA TRP A 44 -5.51 10.90 0.97
C TRP A 44 -3.99 10.82 0.98
N ALA A 45 -3.39 10.70 2.16
CA ALA A 45 -1.95 10.43 2.26
C ALA A 45 -1.69 8.97 1.88
N GLN A 46 -0.81 8.73 0.90
CA GLN A 46 -0.50 7.39 0.41
C GLN A 46 0.94 6.98 0.72
N VAL A 47 1.11 5.75 1.21
CA VAL A 47 2.41 5.11 1.42
C VAL A 47 2.53 3.93 0.45
N ASN A 48 3.60 3.95 -0.34
CA ASN A 48 3.84 2.97 -1.39
C ASN A 48 4.94 1.99 -0.96
N GLY A 49 4.65 0.70 -1.14
CA GLY A 49 5.59 -0.40 -1.01
C GLY A 49 5.83 -1.07 -2.36
N PRO A 50 6.64 -0.48 -3.26
CA PRO A 50 6.96 -1.11 -4.54
C PRO A 50 7.99 -2.22 -4.34
N CYS A 51 7.85 -3.32 -5.08
CA CYS A 51 8.89 -4.33 -5.20
C CYS A 51 9.08 -4.72 -6.67
N ALA A 52 10.19 -4.31 -7.29
CA ALA A 52 10.51 -4.61 -8.68
C ALA A 52 11.71 -5.56 -8.77
N ARG A 53 11.63 -6.60 -9.60
CA ARG A 53 12.74 -7.54 -9.80
C ARG A 53 12.78 -8.12 -11.21
N GLY A 54 13.72 -7.63 -12.01
CA GLY A 54 13.83 -8.04 -13.42
C GLY A 54 12.53 -7.76 -14.17
N HIS A 55 11.93 -8.79 -14.76
CA HIS A 55 10.62 -8.70 -15.43
C HIS A 55 9.42 -8.96 -14.49
N GLY A 56 9.68 -9.23 -13.21
CA GLY A 56 8.67 -9.44 -12.18
C GLY A 56 8.51 -8.24 -11.25
N GLY A 57 7.42 -8.21 -10.49
CA GLY A 57 7.17 -7.20 -9.48
C GLY A 57 5.92 -7.50 -8.69
N ASP A 58 5.80 -6.83 -7.56
CA ASP A 58 4.61 -6.78 -6.72
C ASP A 58 4.51 -5.40 -6.08
N SER A 59 3.35 -5.08 -5.52
CA SER A 59 3.14 -3.83 -4.83
C SER A 59 2.10 -3.94 -3.72
N ALA A 60 2.36 -3.22 -2.64
CA ALA A 60 1.39 -2.93 -1.60
C ALA A 60 1.31 -1.42 -1.42
N ALA A 61 0.13 -0.90 -1.09
CA ALA A 61 -0.03 0.50 -0.75
C ALA A 61 -1.04 0.68 0.38
N LEU A 62 -0.78 1.68 1.21
CA LEU A 62 -1.68 2.17 2.26
C LEU A 62 -2.15 3.57 1.88
N ALA A 63 -3.43 3.87 2.08
CA ALA A 63 -3.99 5.20 1.98
C ALA A 63 -4.64 5.57 3.32
N PHE A 64 -4.39 6.78 3.78
CA PHE A 64 -4.89 7.33 5.05
C PHE A 64 -5.75 8.55 4.80
N GLY A 65 -6.94 8.57 5.42
CA GLY A 65 -7.88 9.67 5.33
C GLY A 65 -7.30 10.98 5.89
N PRO A 66 -7.84 12.16 5.50
CA PRO A 66 -7.23 13.46 5.81
C PRO A 66 -7.05 13.79 7.31
N SER A 67 -7.79 13.11 8.19
CA SER A 67 -7.70 13.27 9.65
C SER A 67 -6.51 12.50 10.26
N TRP A 68 -5.92 11.57 9.53
CA TRP A 68 -4.75 10.81 9.93
C TRP A 68 -3.47 11.49 9.48
N ARG A 69 -2.44 11.46 10.33
CA ARG A 69 -1.13 11.99 9.98
C ARG A 69 -0.12 10.87 9.82
N VAL A 70 0.46 10.74 8.63
CA VAL A 70 1.61 9.87 8.40
C VAL A 70 2.87 10.55 8.92
N GLU A 71 3.54 9.94 9.89
CA GLU A 71 4.72 10.51 10.56
C GLU A 71 6.03 9.93 10.03
N ALA A 72 6.01 8.66 9.63
CA ALA A 72 7.11 7.97 8.96
C ALA A 72 6.54 6.86 8.09
N SER A 73 7.25 6.50 7.03
CA SER A 73 6.81 5.44 6.13
C SER A 73 7.98 4.69 5.51
N GLY A 74 7.69 3.49 5.03
CA GLY A 74 8.61 2.64 4.32
C GLY A 74 7.87 1.54 3.57
N GLY A 75 8.64 0.68 2.91
CA GLY A 75 8.10 -0.44 2.16
C GLY A 75 9.19 -1.08 1.30
N GLY A 76 8.84 -2.17 0.64
CA GLY A 76 9.77 -2.85 -0.25
C GLY A 76 9.47 -4.33 -0.41
N CYS A 77 10.52 -5.09 -0.74
CA CYS A 77 10.44 -6.51 -1.01
C CYS A 77 10.57 -7.36 0.26
N LEU A 78 9.62 -8.28 0.47
CA LEU A 78 9.66 -9.31 1.51
C LEU A 78 10.54 -10.52 1.13
N ARG A 79 10.90 -10.62 -0.15
CA ARG A 79 11.73 -11.69 -0.70
C ARG A 79 12.74 -11.17 -1.70
N GLY A 80 13.86 -11.88 -1.77
CA GLY A 80 14.94 -11.64 -2.72
C GLY A 80 14.98 -12.63 -3.87
N ASP A 81 13.93 -13.43 -4.09
CA ASP A 81 13.85 -14.45 -5.14
C ASP A 81 12.69 -14.16 -6.13
N TRP A 82 12.18 -15.17 -6.84
CA TRP A 82 11.18 -15.00 -7.91
C TRP A 82 9.76 -14.75 -7.37
N ASP A 83 9.46 -15.17 -6.13
CA ASP A 83 8.20 -14.88 -5.45
C ASP A 83 8.25 -13.45 -4.89
N THR A 84 8.24 -12.50 -5.82
CA THR A 84 8.38 -11.07 -5.56
C THR A 84 7.17 -10.64 -4.75
N ARG A 85 7.37 -10.21 -3.50
CA ARG A 85 6.28 -9.88 -2.57
C ARG A 85 6.53 -8.55 -1.91
N ALA A 86 5.49 -7.75 -1.78
CA ALA A 86 5.60 -6.37 -1.33
C ALA A 86 4.99 -6.12 0.05
N PHE A 87 5.53 -5.10 0.73
CA PHE A 87 4.89 -4.51 1.90
C PHE A 87 5.00 -2.99 1.88
N ALA A 88 4.01 -2.33 2.48
CA ALA A 88 4.00 -0.92 2.82
C ALA A 88 3.80 -0.78 4.33
N VAL A 89 4.56 0.11 4.98
CA VAL A 89 4.48 0.36 6.42
C VAL A 89 4.44 1.85 6.70
N ALA A 90 3.61 2.25 7.66
CA ALA A 90 3.52 3.63 8.11
C ALA A 90 3.43 3.69 9.63
N ARG A 91 4.19 4.60 10.24
CA ARG A 91 3.89 5.10 11.59
C ARG A 91 2.95 6.30 11.44
N VAL A 92 1.80 6.23 12.10
CA VAL A 92 0.74 7.23 11.96
C VAL A 92 0.24 7.72 13.31
N ALA A 93 -0.15 8.99 13.39
CA ALA A 93 -0.95 9.50 14.50
C ALA A 93 -2.44 9.39 14.15
N PRO A 94 -3.25 8.66 14.94
CA PRO A 94 -4.69 8.58 14.73
C PRO A 94 -5.38 9.88 15.16
N PRO A 95 -6.52 10.24 14.54
CA PRO A 95 -7.31 11.40 14.94
C PRO A 95 -7.92 11.25 16.33
N VAL A 96 -8.25 10.01 16.72
CA VAL A 96 -8.70 9.66 18.07
C VAL A 96 -7.57 8.90 18.76
N PRO A 97 -7.09 9.36 19.92
CA PRO A 97 -6.02 8.67 20.65
C PRO A 97 -6.37 7.22 20.94
N VAL A 98 -5.45 6.31 20.63
CA VAL A 98 -5.50 4.92 21.10
C VAL A 98 -4.79 4.87 22.45
N GLN A 99 -5.48 4.38 23.48
CA GLN A 99 -4.95 4.39 24.85
C GLN A 99 -3.60 3.67 24.92
N GLY A 100 -2.57 4.38 25.39
CA GLY A 100 -1.20 3.86 25.50
C GLY A 100 -0.40 3.83 24.18
N CYS A 101 -1.01 4.22 23.05
CA CYS A 101 -0.38 4.21 21.73
C CYS A 101 -0.44 5.61 21.10
N PRO A 102 0.54 6.49 21.36
CA PRO A 102 0.57 7.84 20.79
C PRO A 102 0.72 7.84 19.26
N SER A 103 1.22 6.74 18.69
CA SER A 103 1.23 6.46 17.26
C SER A 103 0.93 4.97 17.02
N LEU A 104 0.46 4.65 15.82
CA LEU A 104 0.19 3.28 15.37
C LEU A 104 1.14 2.91 14.24
N CYS A 105 1.60 1.67 14.22
CA CYS A 105 2.30 1.09 13.08
C CYS A 105 1.29 0.31 12.24
N VAL A 106 1.02 0.79 11.02
CA VAL A 106 0.08 0.17 10.09
C VAL A 106 0.88 -0.45 8.96
N VAL A 107 0.58 -1.71 8.66
CA VAL A 107 1.32 -2.50 7.68
C VAL A 107 0.34 -3.15 6.70
N ALA A 108 0.55 -2.93 5.40
CA ALA A 108 -0.06 -3.72 4.33
C ALA A 108 0.99 -4.67 3.77
N ILE A 109 0.68 -5.97 3.72
CA ILE A 109 1.59 -7.01 3.26
C ILE A 109 0.89 -7.87 2.21
N HIS A 110 1.52 -8.05 1.06
CA HIS A 110 1.28 -9.20 0.21
C HIS A 110 2.18 -10.34 0.70
N ALA A 111 1.65 -11.20 1.57
CA ALA A 111 2.49 -12.24 2.16
C ALA A 111 2.93 -13.26 1.10
N PRO A 112 4.18 -13.75 1.13
CA PRO A 112 4.60 -14.84 0.26
C PRO A 112 3.81 -16.12 0.54
N HIS A 113 3.66 -16.96 -0.48
CA HIS A 113 3.06 -18.28 -0.33
C HIS A 113 3.97 -19.28 0.44
N THR A 114 5.11 -18.80 0.94
CA THR A 114 6.12 -19.57 1.68
C THR A 114 6.67 -18.74 2.86
N TRP A 115 7.98 -18.45 2.88
CA TRP A 115 8.66 -17.76 3.97
C TRP A 115 8.93 -16.28 3.65
N ILE A 116 8.89 -15.42 4.66
CA ILE A 116 9.47 -14.07 4.57
C ILE A 116 10.96 -14.20 4.82
N THR A 117 11.78 -13.79 3.86
CA THR A 117 13.26 -13.92 3.95
C THR A 117 13.95 -12.56 4.05
N ARG A 118 13.19 -11.47 3.96
CA ARG A 118 13.66 -10.09 4.14
C ARG A 118 12.64 -9.27 4.91
N GLY A 119 13.14 -8.47 5.83
CA GLY A 119 12.48 -7.31 6.42
C GLY A 119 13.39 -6.10 6.23
N HIS A 120 12.83 -4.90 6.26
CA HIS A 120 13.55 -3.66 5.97
C HIS A 120 13.65 -2.77 7.21
#